data_AF-G4Q6W8-F1
#
_entry.id   AF-G4Q6W8-F1
#
_cell.length_a   1.000
_cell.length_b   1.000
_cell.length_c   1.000
_cell.angle_alpha   90.00
_cell.angle_beta   90.00
_cell.angle_gamma   90.00
#
_symmetry.space_group_name_H-M   'P 1'
#
loop_
_entity.id
_entity.type
_entity.pdbx_description
1 polymer ?
#
loop_
_entity_poly.entity_id
_entity_poly.type
_entity_poly.pdbx_seq_one_letter_code
_entity_poly.pdbx_strand_id
1 'polypeptide(L)'
;MTNHYKYFSHKECEFFPCHKESDGKDFNCLFCFCPLYLVKACGGAYTYTETGTKDCSHCLFPHKKENYGRIMARLKEEMEKK
;
A
#
# COMPACT_ATOMS: atom_id res chain seq x y z
N MET A 1 -14.72 10.21 -17.69
CA MET A 1 -13.34 10.25 -17.16
C MET A 1 -12.91 8.83 -16.82
N THR A 2 -11.74 8.39 -17.27
CA THR A 2 -11.25 7.03 -16.97
C THR A 2 -10.65 6.97 -15.55
N ASN A 3 -10.62 5.79 -14.93
CA ASN A 3 -10.10 5.58 -13.58
C ASN A 3 -8.70 4.93 -13.57
N HIS A 4 -7.97 4.97 -14.69
CA HIS A 4 -6.66 4.31 -14.82
C HIS A 4 -5.59 4.85 -13.87
N TYR A 5 -5.71 6.12 -13.43
CA TYR A 5 -4.78 6.70 -12.45
C TYR A 5 -4.84 6.03 -11.06
N LYS A 6 -5.91 5.27 -10.76
CA LYS A 6 -6.09 4.60 -9.46
C LYS A 6 -5.37 3.26 -9.36
N TYR A 7 -4.92 2.73 -10.49
CA TYR A 7 -4.42 1.36 -10.59
C TYR A 7 -3.38 1.21 -11.69
N PHE A 8 -2.26 0.60 -11.34
CA PHE A 8 -1.22 0.19 -12.26
C PHE A 8 -0.62 -1.12 -11.75
N SER A 9 -0.18 -2.01 -12.63
CA SER A 9 0.45 -3.28 -12.25
C SER A 9 1.64 -3.54 -13.17
N HIS A 10 2.85 -3.49 -12.62
CA HIS A 10 4.09 -3.73 -13.36
C HIS A 10 4.47 -5.21 -13.28
N LYS A 11 3.78 -6.06 -14.05
CA LYS A 11 3.97 -7.52 -13.98
C LYS A 11 5.37 -7.99 -14.41
N GLU A 12 6.10 -7.16 -15.15
CA GLU A 12 7.47 -7.44 -15.62
C GLU A 12 8.54 -7.01 -14.61
N CYS A 13 8.17 -6.40 -13.48
CA CYS A 13 9.11 -6.06 -12.42
C CYS A 13 9.77 -7.30 -11.83
N GLU A 14 11.07 -7.24 -11.58
CA GLU A 14 11.90 -8.30 -10.99
C GLU A 14 11.45 -8.70 -9.59
N PHE A 15 10.68 -7.83 -8.93
CA PHE A 15 10.14 -8.05 -7.61
C PHE A 15 8.66 -8.44 -7.62
N PHE A 16 8.01 -8.66 -8.78
CA PHE A 16 6.57 -8.90 -8.84
C PHE A 16 6.20 -10.38 -8.53
N PRO A 17 5.18 -10.63 -7.67
CA PRO A 17 4.59 -9.71 -6.72
C PRO A 17 5.54 -9.47 -5.54
N CYS A 18 5.66 -8.21 -5.08
CA CYS A 18 6.63 -7.90 -4.02
C CYS A 18 6.19 -8.45 -2.66
N HIS A 19 4.90 -8.78 -2.52
CA HIS A 19 4.30 -9.45 -1.37
C HIS A 19 3.81 -10.83 -1.77
N LYS A 20 4.35 -11.87 -1.13
CA LYS A 20 4.14 -13.27 -1.49
C LYS A 20 2.72 -13.76 -1.21
N GLU A 21 1.98 -13.06 -0.36
CA GLU A 21 0.59 -13.36 0.00
C GLU A 21 -0.39 -13.01 -1.12
N SER A 22 0.04 -12.28 -2.15
CA SER A 22 -0.81 -11.93 -3.28
C SER A 22 -0.86 -13.03 -4.34
N ASP A 23 -2.03 -13.20 -4.96
CA ASP A 23 -2.22 -14.00 -6.18
C ASP A 23 -1.81 -13.26 -7.47
N GLY A 24 -1.36 -12.00 -7.37
CA GLY A 24 -0.91 -11.16 -8.48
C GLY A 24 -2.01 -10.68 -9.43
N LYS A 25 -3.29 -11.08 -9.24
CA LYS A 25 -4.36 -10.80 -10.20
C LYS A 25 -4.78 -9.33 -10.21
N ASP A 26 -5.01 -8.79 -9.01
CA ASP A 26 -5.44 -7.41 -8.77
C ASP A 26 -4.37 -6.59 -8.02
N PHE A 27 -3.10 -6.98 -8.17
CA PHE A 27 -1.97 -6.37 -7.46
C PHE A 27 -1.63 -4.99 -8.04
N ASN A 28 -1.80 -3.97 -7.20
CA ASN A 28 -1.55 -2.58 -7.52
C ASN A 28 -0.10 -2.18 -7.15
N CYS A 29 0.67 -1.77 -8.15
CA CYS A 29 2.03 -1.25 -8.03
C CYS A 29 2.08 0.27 -7.82
N LEU A 30 0.95 0.98 -7.94
CA LEU A 30 0.91 2.44 -7.80
C LEU A 30 1.48 2.93 -6.46
N PHE A 31 1.30 2.14 -5.40
CA PHE A 31 1.81 2.40 -4.07
C PHE A 31 2.83 1.34 -3.62
N CYS A 32 3.70 0.90 -4.54
CA CYS A 32 4.81 -0.01 -4.21
C CYS A 32 5.63 0.47 -3.01
N PHE A 33 5.83 1.79 -2.90
CA PHE A 33 6.15 2.40 -1.62
C PHE A 33 4.85 2.83 -0.93
N CYS A 34 4.60 2.29 0.27
CA CYS A 34 3.39 2.62 1.02
C CYS A 34 3.45 4.09 1.49
N PRO A 35 2.58 4.97 1.00
CA PRO A 35 2.62 6.38 1.40
C PRO A 35 2.18 6.59 2.86
N LEU A 36 1.59 5.57 3.49
CA LEU A 36 1.17 5.57 4.88
C LEU A 36 2.18 4.90 5.81
N TYR A 37 3.40 4.63 5.36
CA TYR A 37 4.40 3.90 6.15
C TYR A 37 4.65 4.57 7.51
N LEU A 38 4.83 5.89 7.54
CA LEU A 38 5.10 6.65 8.77
C LEU A 38 3.84 6.90 9.63
N VAL A 39 2.66 6.57 9.13
CA VAL A 39 1.40 6.76 9.85
C VAL A 39 1.22 5.58 10.82
N LYS A 40 1.14 5.87 12.13
CA LYS A 40 0.97 4.83 13.16
C LYS A 40 -0.31 4.03 12.92
N ALA A 41 -1.48 4.65 12.95
CA ALA A 41 -2.74 3.96 12.69
C ALA A 41 -3.12 3.95 11.20
N CYS A 42 -2.25 3.44 10.32
CA CYS A 42 -2.49 3.49 8.87
C CYS A 42 -3.61 2.57 8.34
N GLY A 43 -4.11 1.63 9.15
CA GLY A 43 -5.16 0.67 8.76
C GLY A 43 -4.67 -0.52 7.93
N GLY A 44 -3.37 -0.61 7.65
CA GLY A 44 -2.75 -1.79 7.02
C GLY A 44 -2.38 -2.89 8.02
N ALA A 45 -2.14 -4.09 7.52
CA ALA A 45 -1.68 -5.24 8.31
C ALA A 45 -0.15 -5.22 8.43
N TYR A 46 0.37 -4.43 9.37
CA TYR A 46 1.79 -4.33 9.66
C TYR A 46 2.10 -4.86 11.06
N THR A 47 3.36 -5.18 11.32
CA THR A 47 3.89 -5.50 12.65
C THR A 47 5.09 -4.60 12.98
N TYR A 48 5.67 -4.77 14.17
CA TYR A 48 6.93 -4.14 14.52
C TYR A 48 7.96 -5.22 14.80
N THR A 49 9.15 -5.05 14.24
CA THR A 49 10.34 -5.84 14.58
C THR A 49 10.78 -5.59 16.02
N GLU A 50 11.64 -6.44 16.55
CA GLU A 50 12.21 -6.29 17.91
C GLU A 50 12.94 -4.96 18.11
N THR A 51 13.50 -4.39 17.04
CA THR A 51 14.20 -3.09 17.05
C THR A 51 13.25 -1.89 16.84
N GLY A 52 11.94 -2.13 16.76
CA GLY A 52 10.92 -1.08 16.61
C GLY A 52 10.72 -0.58 15.17
N THR A 53 11.36 -1.21 14.18
CA THR A 53 11.10 -0.91 12.76
C THR A 53 9.76 -1.49 12.33
N LYS A 54 8.95 -0.70 11.62
CA LYS A 54 7.65 -1.13 11.08
C LYS A 54 7.86 -2.10 9.93
N ASP A 55 7.31 -3.31 10.05
CA ASP A 55 7.37 -4.34 9.03
C ASP A 55 6.02 -4.46 8.31
N CYS A 56 6.05 -4.19 7.00
CA CYS A 56 4.90 -4.27 6.11
C CYS A 56 5.02 -5.43 5.10
N SER A 57 5.96 -6.36 5.27
CA SER A 57 6.26 -7.45 4.31
C SER A 57 5.08 -8.39 4.06
N HIS A 58 4.07 -8.38 4.94
CA HIS A 58 2.83 -9.17 4.80
C HIS A 58 1.59 -8.28 4.51
N CYS A 59 1.78 -6.98 4.27
CA CYS A 59 0.69 -6.01 4.12
C CYS A 59 0.29 -5.84 2.65
N LEU A 60 -0.90 -6.34 2.27
CA LEU A 60 -1.46 -6.11 0.94
C LEU A 60 -2.30 -4.83 0.82
N PHE A 61 -2.45 -4.04 1.89
CA PHE A 61 -3.33 -2.87 1.90
C PHE A 61 -3.07 -1.88 0.75
N PRO A 62 -1.82 -1.41 0.50
CA PRO A 62 -1.55 -0.51 -0.63
C PRO A 62 -1.62 -1.18 -2.00
N HIS A 63 -1.57 -2.51 -2.03
CA HIS A 63 -1.52 -3.33 -3.23
C HIS A 63 -2.88 -3.84 -3.70
N LYS A 64 -3.95 -3.52 -2.97
CA LYS A 64 -5.32 -3.83 -3.38
C LYS A 64 -5.87 -2.69 -4.24
N LYS A 65 -6.31 -3.01 -5.45
CA LYS A 65 -6.89 -2.06 -6.42
C LYS A 65 -8.00 -1.19 -5.82
N GLU A 66 -8.84 -1.77 -4.97
CA GLU A 66 -9.97 -1.10 -4.33
C GLU A 66 -9.57 -0.08 -3.25
N ASN A 67 -8.33 -0.12 -2.75
CA ASN A 67 -7.91 0.70 -1.62
C ASN A 67 -7.37 2.08 -2.00
N TYR A 68 -7.26 2.43 -3.29
CA TYR A 68 -6.78 3.75 -3.73
C TYR A 68 -7.49 4.90 -2.98
N GLY A 69 -8.82 4.89 -2.96
CA GLY A 69 -9.60 5.95 -2.31
C GLY A 69 -9.35 6.03 -0.81
N ARG A 70 -9.20 4.88 -0.13
CA ARG A 70 -8.93 4.79 1.31
C ARG A 70 -7.55 5.36 1.65
N ILE A 71 -6.55 5.06 0.82
CA ILE A 71 -5.18 5.57 0.99
C ILE A 71 -5.15 7.08 0.84
N MET A 72 -5.77 7.62 -0.23
CA MET A 72 -5.83 9.06 -0.47
C MET A 72 -6.60 9.80 0.62
N ALA A 73 -7.73 9.25 1.09
CA ALA A 73 -8.48 9.81 2.21
C ALA A 73 -7.63 9.84 3.49
N ARG A 74 -6.93 8.74 3.79
CA ARG A 74 -6.07 8.67 4.98
C ARG A 74 -4.90 9.63 4.90
N LEU A 75 -4.24 9.77 3.75
CA LEU A 75 -3.18 10.76 3.57
C LEU A 75 -3.69 12.18 3.83
N LYS A 76 -4.86 12.51 3.28
CA LYS A 76 -5.48 13.81 3.50
C LYS A 76 -5.76 14.07 4.99
N GLU A 77 -6.32 13.09 5.69
CA GLU A 77 -6.54 13.20 7.16
C GLU A 77 -5.24 13.47 7.91
N GLU A 78 -4.13 12.81 7.54
CA GLU A 78 -2.83 13.03 8.21
C GLU A 78 -2.24 14.40 7.89
N MET A 79 -2.46 14.94 6.69
CA MET A 79 -2.01 16.28 6.31
C MET A 79 -2.82 17.40 7.00
N GLU A 80 -4.07 17.12 7.35
CA GLU A 80 -4.97 18.09 8.00
C GLU A 80 -4.84 18.12 9.53
N LYS A 81 -4.18 17.10 10.12
CA LYS A 81 -3.85 17.07 11.56
C LYS A 81 -2.74 18.08 11.84
N LYS A 82 -3.10 19.20 12.47
CA LYS A 82 -2.18 20.21 12.99
C LYS A 82 -1.40 19.69 14.19
#